data_AF-A0A0F8JH77-F1
#
_entry.id   AF-A0A0F8JH77-F1
#
_cell.length_a   1.000
_cell.length_b   1.000
_cell.length_c   1.000
_cell.angle_alpha   90.00
_cell.angle_beta   90.00
_cell.angle_gamma   90.00
#
_symmetry.space_group_name_H-M   'P 1'
#
loop_
_entity.id
_entity.type
_entity.pdbx_description
1 polymer ?
#
loop_
_entity_poly.entity_id
_entity_poly.type
_entity_poly.pdbx_seq_one_letter_code
_entity_poly.pdbx_strand_id
1 'polypeptide(L)'
;MVPVFSIDEKVTAYIRKSGMDFRLSTSPNGPVLLPLGEISPKPSDMKILVGSNILYVSKLQAKYIKKIDWPMVERYLSSSGESKT
;
A
#
# COMPACT_ATOMS: atom_id res chain seq x y z
N MET A 1 -16.07 4.68 5.95
CA MET A 1 -16.36 3.95 4.70
C MET A 1 -15.69 2.59 4.82
N VAL A 2 -16.46 1.51 4.74
CA VAL A 2 -15.89 0.16 4.69
C VAL A 2 -15.34 -0.05 3.27
N PRO A 3 -14.07 -0.44 3.09
CA PRO A 3 -13.54 -0.71 1.76
C PRO A 3 -14.36 -1.82 1.09
N VAL A 4 -14.70 -1.64 -0.19
CA VAL A 4 -15.36 -2.69 -1.01
C VAL A 4 -14.39 -3.81 -1.44
N PHE A 5 -13.16 -3.77 -0.94
CA PHE A 5 -12.09 -4.71 -1.22
C PHE A 5 -11.49 -5.22 0.10
N SER A 6 -10.88 -6.40 0.06
CA SER A 6 -10.20 -6.97 1.21
C SER A 6 -8.72 -6.57 1.26
N ILE A 7 -8.15 -6.54 2.45
CA ILE A 7 -6.71 -6.41 2.66
C ILE A 7 -6.24 -7.71 3.30
N ASP A 8 -5.19 -8.31 2.74
CA ASP A 8 -4.59 -9.50 3.31
C ASP A 8 -4.07 -9.21 4.73
N GLU A 9 -4.29 -10.14 5.65
CA GLU A 9 -3.81 -10.02 7.03
C GLU A 9 -2.28 -9.87 7.07
N LYS A 10 -1.57 -10.57 6.18
CA LYS A 10 -0.11 -10.48 6.08
C LYS A 10 0.35 -9.07 5.72
N VAL A 11 -0.37 -8.40 4.82
CA VAL A 11 -0.11 -6.99 4.44
C VAL A 11 -0.39 -6.07 5.63
N THR A 12 -1.52 -6.29 6.31
CA THR A 12 -1.91 -5.51 7.49
C THR A 12 -0.87 -5.62 8.61
N ALA A 13 -0.38 -6.85 8.86
CA ALA A 13 0.67 -7.11 9.84
C ALA A 13 2.00 -6.45 9.46
N TYR A 14 2.37 -6.47 8.18
CA TYR A 14 3.57 -5.79 7.70
C TYR A 14 3.49 -4.28 7.90
N ILE A 15 2.41 -3.64 7.46
CA ILE A 15 2.20 -2.19 7.64
C ILE A 15 2.26 -1.83 9.12
N ARG A 16 1.55 -2.58 9.99
CA ARG A 16 1.57 -2.32 11.44
C ARG A 16 2.97 -2.45 12.04
N LYS A 17 3.72 -3.49 11.68
CA LYS A 17 5.08 -3.75 12.21
C LYS A 17 6.12 -2.76 11.69
N SER A 18 5.93 -2.22 10.49
CA SER A 18 6.86 -1.24 9.91
C SER A 18 6.89 0.10 10.65
N GLY A 19 5.79 0.47 11.33
CA GLY A 19 5.63 1.80 11.94
C GLY A 19 5.51 2.94 10.94
N MET A 20 5.27 2.65 9.65
CA MET A 20 5.18 3.64 8.59
C MET A 20 3.82 3.63 7.90
N ASP A 21 3.48 4.77 7.32
CA ASP A 21 2.35 4.92 6.41
C ASP A 21 2.73 4.48 4.99
N PHE A 22 1.76 3.90 4.28
CA PHE A 22 1.95 3.38 2.92
C PHE A 22 0.90 3.92 1.97
N ARG A 23 1.23 3.91 0.68
CA ARG A 23 0.32 4.24 -0.40
C ARG A 23 0.29 3.13 -1.45
N LEU A 24 -0.91 2.67 -1.79
CA LEU A 24 -1.11 1.84 -2.97
C LEU A 24 -0.88 2.68 -4.23
N SER A 25 0.09 2.23 -5.03
CA SER A 25 0.50 2.84 -6.29
C SER A 25 0.45 1.82 -7.41
N THR A 26 0.52 2.29 -8.66
CA THR A 26 0.62 1.44 -9.84
C THR A 26 2.03 1.59 -10.42
N SER A 27 2.72 0.47 -10.64
CA SER A 27 3.98 0.42 -11.37
C SER A 27 3.83 -0.40 -12.66
N PRO A 28 4.82 -0.38 -13.57
CA PRO A 28 4.80 -1.21 -14.78
C PRO A 28 4.63 -2.72 -14.49
N ASN A 29 5.13 -3.17 -13.33
CA ASN A 29 5.08 -4.56 -12.90
C ASN A 29 3.82 -4.89 -12.08
N GLY A 30 2.86 -3.96 -12.02
CA GLY A 30 1.59 -4.10 -11.32
C GLY A 30 1.45 -3.20 -10.08
N PRO A 31 0.40 -3.39 -9.27
CA PRO A 31 0.19 -2.62 -8.06
C PRO A 31 1.28 -2.85 -7.02
N VAL A 32 1.70 -1.79 -6.34
CA VAL A 32 2.80 -1.80 -5.36
C VAL A 32 2.46 -0.94 -4.15
N LEU A 33 2.88 -1.37 -2.96
CA LEU A 33 2.77 -0.58 -1.73
C LEU A 33 4.07 0.17 -1.46
N LEU A 34 4.03 1.49 -1.62
CA LEU A 34 5.19 2.36 -1.40
C LEU A 34 5.05 3.11 -0.07
N PRO A 35 6.13 3.27 0.71
CA PRO A 35 6.08 4.07 1.93
C PRO A 35 5.91 5.56 1.61
N LEU A 36 5.31 6.33 2.52
CA LEU A 36 5.11 7.76 2.29
C LEU A 36 6.40 8.58 2.20
N GLY A 37 7.55 8.02 2.60
CA GLY A 37 8.87 8.62 2.37
C GLY A 37 9.27 8.67 0.89
N GLU A 38 8.72 7.79 0.05
CA GLU A 38 9.04 7.68 -1.37
C GLU A 38 7.95 8.29 -2.26
N ILE A 39 6.71 8.35 -1.77
CA ILE A 39 5.59 8.93 -2.51
C ILE A 39 4.64 9.70 -1.60
N SER A 40 4.22 10.89 -2.02
CA SER A 40 3.22 11.66 -1.28
C SER A 40 1.79 11.15 -1.51
N PRO A 41 0.92 11.16 -0.48
CA PRO A 41 -0.50 10.85 -0.66
C PRO A 41 -1.19 11.98 -1.44
N LYS A 42 -2.26 11.65 -2.17
CA LYS A 42 -3.11 12.69 -2.78
C LYS A 42 -4.22 13.09 -1.80
N PRO A 43 -4.68 14.36 -1.81
CA PRO A 43 -5.79 14.81 -0.96
C PRO A 43 -7.09 14.00 -1.17
N SER A 44 -7.25 13.43 -2.37
CA SER A 44 -8.41 12.61 -2.73
C SER A 44 -8.27 11.14 -2.33
N ASP A 45 -7.13 10.69 -1.83
CA ASP A 45 -6.93 9.30 -1.43
C ASP A 45 -7.85 8.95 -0.24
N MET A 46 -8.39 7.74 -0.27
CA MET A 46 -9.04 7.12 0.87
C MET A 46 -7.98 6.73 1.89
N LYS A 47 -8.23 7.05 3.16
CA LYS A 47 -7.38 6.67 4.29
C LYS A 47 -7.96 5.44 4.98
N ILE A 48 -7.17 4.37 5.07
CA ILE A 48 -7.54 3.14 5.77
C ILE A 48 -6.63 3.01 6.99
N LEU A 49 -7.23 2.93 8.17
CA LEU A 49 -6.48 2.76 9.41
C LEU A 49 -6.00 1.30 9.53
N VAL A 50 -4.70 1.12 9.75
CA VAL A 50 -4.04 -0.17 9.96
C VAL A 50 -3.22 -0.09 11.25
N GLY A 51 -3.87 -0.41 12.37
CA GLY A 51 -3.29 -0.16 13.70
C GLY A 51 -3.13 1.35 13.95
N SER A 52 -1.89 1.80 14.16
CA SER A 52 -1.53 3.23 14.30
C SER A 52 -1.17 3.90 12.97
N ASN A 53 -1.05 3.13 11.89
CA ASN A 53 -0.53 3.59 10.61
C ASN A 53 -1.69 3.73 9.60
N ILE A 54 -1.46 4.47 8.52
CA ILE A 54 -2.46 4.74 7.50
C ILE A 54 -2.01 4.15 6.17
N LEU A 55 -2.91 3.37 5.56
CA LEU A 55 -2.81 2.97 4.17
C LEU A 55 -3.65 3.89 3.29
N TYR A 56 -2.98 4.61 2.39
CA TYR A 56 -3.59 5.52 1.42
C TYR A 56 -3.89 4.76 0.12
N VAL A 57 -5.13 4.88 -0.35
CA VAL A 57 -5.58 4.24 -1.59
C VAL A 57 -6.31 5.26 -2.45
N SER A 58 -5.90 5.43 -3.71
CA SER A 58 -6.64 6.28 -4.64
C SER A 58 -8.10 5.85 -4.71
N LYS A 59 -9.04 6.81 -4.60
CA LYS A 59 -10.48 6.54 -4.77
C LYS A 59 -10.81 5.86 -6.10
N LEU A 60 -10.01 6.10 -7.15
CA LEU A 60 -10.19 5.44 -8.43
C LEU A 60 -9.75 3.98 -8.35
N GLN A 61 -8.56 3.69 -7.82
CA GLN A 61 -8.09 2.30 -7.64
C GLN A 61 -9.01 1.52 -6.71
N ALA A 62 -9.48 2.13 -5.63
CA ALA A 62 -10.41 1.56 -4.66
C ALA A 62 -11.73 1.05 -5.30
N LYS A 63 -12.14 1.59 -6.45
CA LYS A 63 -13.34 1.12 -7.18
C LYS A 63 -13.10 -0.18 -7.94
N TYR A 64 -11.87 -0.46 -8.34
CA TYR A 64 -11.53 -1.56 -9.25
C TYR A 64 -10.71 -2.67 -8.61
N ILE A 65 -9.96 -2.36 -7.55
CA ILE A 65 -9.20 -3.36 -6.81
C ILE A 65 -10.15 -4.28 -6.04
N LYS A 66 -9.89 -5.59 -6.07
CA LYS A 66 -10.66 -6.59 -5.31
C LYS A 66 -9.99 -6.96 -3.99
N LYS A 67 -8.65 -6.99 -3.99
CA LYS A 67 -7.82 -7.35 -2.84
C LYS A 67 -6.49 -6.60 -2.88
N ILE A 68 -6.01 -6.14 -1.73
CA ILE A 68 -4.61 -5.74 -1.52
C ILE A 68 -3.88 -6.94 -0.91
N ASP A 69 -2.91 -7.49 -1.63
CA ASP A 69 -2.25 -8.75 -1.28
C ASP A 69 -0.71 -8.65 -1.22
N TRP A 70 -0.10 -9.71 -0.72
CA TRP A 70 1.34 -9.77 -0.43
C TRP A 70 2.26 -9.46 -1.63
N PRO A 71 1.96 -9.89 -2.87
CA PRO A 71 2.74 -9.50 -4.04
C PRO A 71 2.93 -7.98 -4.21
N MET A 72 1.99 -7.15 -3.74
CA MET A 72 2.13 -5.69 -3.78
C MET A 72 3.23 -5.17 -2.83
N VAL A 73 3.43 -5.86 -1.69
CA VAL A 73 4.54 -5.61 -0.77
C VAL A 73 5.85 -6.15 -1.34
N GLU A 74 5.83 -7.36 -1.89
CA GLU A 74 7.04 -7.98 -2.46
C GLU A 74 7.64 -7.13 -3.58
N ARG A 75 6.82 -6.57 -4.46
CA ARG A 75 7.30 -5.66 -5.52
C ARG A 75 8.08 -4.47 -4.95
N TYR A 76 7.63 -3.93 -3.81
CA TYR A 76 8.37 -2.87 -3.12
C TYR A 76 9.70 -3.39 -2.60
N LEU A 77 9.67 -4.46 -1.79
CA LEU A 77 10.87 -5.06 -1.20
C LEU A 77 11.92 -5.45 -2.23
N SER A 78 11.51 -5.99 -3.38
CA SER A 78 12.41 -6.32 -4.49
C SER A 78 13.04 -5.08 -5.11
N SER A 79 12.27 -4.00 -5.30
CA SER A 79 12.81 -2.73 -5.84
C SER A 79 13.72 -1.99 -4.86
N SER A 80 13.44 -2.04 -3.55
CA SER A 80 14.26 -1.42 -2.51
C SER A 80 15.57 -2.18 -2.27
N GLY A 81 15.58 -3.48 -2.55
CA GLY A 81 16.77 -4.33 -2.44
C GLY A 81 17.86 -4.01 -3.48
N GLU A 82 17.48 -3.44 -4.62
CA GLU A 82 18.42 -3.07 -5.70
C GLU A 82 19.13 -1.73 -5.46
N SER A 83 18.69 -0.90 -4.51
CA SER A 83 19.30 0.41 -4.22
C SER A 83 20.40 0.39 -3.14
N LYS A 84 20.92 -0.78 -2.74
CA LYS A 84 21.98 -0.92 -1.72
C LYS A 84 23.29 -1.57 -2.21
N THR A 85 23.62 -1.41 -3.48
CA THR A 85 24.95 -1.75 -4.04
C THR A 85 25.57 -0.54 -4.71
#